data_AF-A0A847I6A6-F1
#
_entry.id   AF-A0A847I6A6-F1
#
_cell.length_a   1.000
_cell.length_b   1.000
_cell.length_c   1.000
_cell.angle_alpha   90.00
_cell.angle_beta   90.00
_cell.angle_gamma   90.00
#
_symmetry.space_group_name_H-M   'P 1'
#
loop_
_entity.id
_entity.type
_entity.pdbx_description
1 polymer ?
#
loop_
_entity_poly.entity_id
_entity_poly.type
_entity_poly.pdbx_seq_one_letter_code
_entity_poly.pdbx_strand_id
1 'polypeptide(L)' 'MAPSANTILARRLALELTQPEAADAAGISQPLWSKVENRETLDDTRFGTVRAIAAALGCTTDDLASPPHNRKNRRLRT' A
#
# COMPACT_ATOMS: atom_id res chain seq x y z
N MET A 1 -12.21 3.19 6.79
CA MET A 1 -11.18 4.27 6.71
C MET A 1 -10.64 4.31 5.28
N ALA A 2 -10.21 5.47 4.78
CA ALA A 2 -9.71 5.61 3.40
C ALA A 2 -8.22 5.19 3.30
N PRO A 3 -7.78 4.54 2.21
CA PRO A 3 -6.38 4.18 2.02
C PRO A 3 -5.48 5.43 2.02
N SER A 4 -4.26 5.30 2.53
CA SER A 4 -3.28 6.37 2.59
C SER A 4 -2.11 6.08 1.66
N ALA A 5 -1.80 7.00 0.76
CA ALA A 5 -0.63 6.91 -0.12
C ALA A 5 0.69 6.73 0.67
N ASN A 6 0.82 7.39 1.82
CA ASN A 6 2.00 7.22 2.69
C ASN A 6 2.12 5.79 3.22
N THR A 7 0.99 5.13 3.50
CA THR A 7 0.98 3.73 3.95
C THR A 7 1.36 2.80 2.80
N ILE A 8 0.86 3.06 1.59
CA ILE A 8 1.22 2.31 0.37
C ILE A 8 2.73 2.41 0.12
N LEU A 9 3.27 3.63 0.15
CA LEU A 9 4.70 3.90 -0.01
C LEU A 9 5.53 3.18 1.06
N ALA A 10 5.18 3.34 2.34
CA ALA A 10 5.93 2.74 3.44
C ALA A 10 5.94 1.20 3.36
N ARG A 11 4.82 0.58 2.96
CA ARG A 11 4.73 -0.87 2.78
C ARG A 11 5.55 -1.35 1.59
N ARG A 12 5.51 -0.64 0.45
CA ARG A 12 6.35 -0.97 -0.71
C ARG A 12 7.83 -0.92 -0.35
N LEU A 13 8.26 0.15 0.34
CA LEU A 13 9.64 0.29 0.80
C LEU A 13 10.04 -0.79 1.81
N ALA A 14 9.13 -1.21 2.70
CA ALA A 14 9.38 -2.30 3.64
C ALA A 14 9.50 -3.68 2.97
N LEU A 15 8.97 -3.83 1.76
CA LEU A 15 9.11 -5.02 0.91
C LEU A 15 10.29 -4.89 -0.08
N GLU A 16 11.03 -3.79 -0.04
CA GLU A 16 12.15 -3.50 -0.95
C GLU A 16 11.76 -3.53 -2.44
N LEU A 17 10.47 -3.31 -2.75
CA LEU A 17 9.95 -3.34 -4.11
C LEU A 17 10.13 -1.99 -4.80
N THR A 18 10.54 -2.04 -6.07
CA THR A 18 10.43 -0.87 -6.96
C THR A 18 8.96 -0.63 -7.36
N GLN A 19 8.64 0.57 -7.83
CA GLN A 19 7.31 0.87 -8.38
C GLN A 19 6.88 -0.08 -9.52
N PRO A 20 7.71 -0.40 -10.52
CA PRO A 20 7.31 -1.32 -11.57
C PRO A 20 7.05 -2.74 -11.06
N GLU A 21 7.86 -3.25 -10.12
CA GLU A 21 7.62 -4.58 -9.52
C GLU A 21 6.32 -4.62 -8.73
N ALA A 22 6.03 -3.57 -7.96
CA ALA A 22 4.79 -3.50 -7.19
C ALA A 22 3.55 -3.34 -8.10
N ALA A 23 3.68 -2.62 -9.20
CA ALA A 23 2.63 -2.48 -10.21
C ALA A 23 2.36 -3.79 -10.94
N ASP A 24 3.41 -4.53 -11.31
CA ASP A 24 3.32 -5.86 -11.92
C ASP A 24 2.62 -6.84 -10.97
N ALA A 25 3.04 -6.89 -9.69
CA ALA A 25 2.40 -7.72 -8.67
C ALA A 25 0.92 -7.37 -8.43
N ALA A 26 0.53 -6.10 -8.60
CA ALA A 26 -0.86 -5.65 -8.51
C ALA A 26 -1.65 -5.83 -9.82
N GLY A 27 -1.01 -6.24 -10.92
CA GLY A 27 -1.64 -6.33 -12.23
C GLY A 27 -2.14 -4.98 -12.75
N ILE A 28 -1.46 -3.89 -12.39
CA ILE A 28 -1.79 -2.52 -12.84
C ILE A 28 -0.61 -1.89 -13.56
N SER A 29 -0.86 -0.78 -14.26
CA SER A 29 0.22 -0.06 -14.93
C SER A 29 1.07 0.73 -13.93
N GLN A 30 2.39 0.78 -14.15
CA GLN A 30 3.31 1.58 -13.33
C GLN A 30 2.89 3.06 -13.22
N PRO A 31 2.38 3.74 -14.28
CA PRO A 31 1.86 5.10 -14.14
C PRO A 31 0.69 5.21 -13.17
N LEU A 32 -0.20 4.21 -13.12
CA LEU A 32 -1.30 4.19 -12.15
C LEU A 32 -0.78 4.01 -10.72
N TRP A 33 0.21 3.13 -10.52
CA TRP A 33 0.88 2.98 -9.23
C TRP A 33 1.48 4.31 -8.75
N SER A 34 2.23 4.99 -9.64
CA SER A 34 2.85 6.27 -9.33
C SER A 34 1.83 7.34 -8.94
N LYS A 35 0.71 7.44 -9.67
CA LYS A 35 -0.39 8.37 -9.33
C LYS A 35 -1.00 8.08 -7.96
N VAL A 36 -1.14 6.81 -7.61
CA VAL A 36 -1.63 6.39 -6.29
C VAL A 36 -0.66 6.81 -5.18
N GLU A 37 0.64 6.59 -5.34
CA GLU A 37 1.65 7.00 -4.36
C GLU A 37 1.76 8.53 -4.23
N ASN A 38 1.51 9.28 -5.31
CA ASN A 38 1.50 10.74 -5.29
C ASN A 38 0.16 11.36 -4.88
N ARG A 39 -0.83 10.56 -4.48
CA ARG A 39 -2.21 10.99 -4.16
C ARG A 39 -2.94 11.70 -5.31
N GLU A 40 -2.48 11.57 -6.54
CA GLU A 40 -3.10 12.23 -7.69
C GLU A 40 -4.46 11.63 -8.04
N THR A 41 -4.65 10.33 -7.79
CA THR A 41 -5.91 9.63 -8.14
C THR A 41 -6.43 8.72 -7.04
N LEU A 42 -5.85 8.73 -5.83
CA LEU A 42 -6.19 7.74 -4.80
C LEU A 42 -7.66 7.81 -4.38
N ASP A 43 -8.23 9.02 -4.31
CA ASP A 43 -9.64 9.24 -3.93
C ASP A 43 -10.63 8.74 -5.00
N ASP A 44 -10.25 8.83 -6.28
CA ASP A 44 -11.04 8.34 -7.43
C ASP A 44 -10.68 6.91 -7.86
N THR A 45 -9.71 6.28 -7.18
CA THR A 45 -9.24 4.95 -7.54
C THR A 45 -10.31 3.92 -7.22
N ARG A 46 -10.70 3.13 -8.22
CA ARG A 46 -11.69 2.06 -8.04
C ARG A 46 -11.28 1.12 -6.91
N PHE A 47 -12.25 0.70 -6.10
CA PHE A 47 -12.02 -0.22 -4.98
C PHE A 47 -11.29 -1.51 -5.41
N GLY A 48 -11.54 -2.01 -6.63
CA GLY A 48 -10.82 -3.15 -7.19
C GLY A 48 -9.32 -2.92 -7.33
N THR A 49 -8.90 -1.71 -7.73
CA THR A 49 -7.49 -1.31 -7.81
C THR A 49 -6.87 -1.21 -6.42
N VAL A 50 -7.57 -0.61 -5.45
CA VAL A 50 -7.11 -0.55 -4.05
C VAL A 50 -6.92 -1.96 -3.48
N ARG A 51 -7.85 -2.88 -3.76
CA ARG A 51 -7.75 -4.29 -3.37
C ARG A 51 -6.56 -5.00 -4.02
N ALA A 52 -6.29 -4.74 -5.29
CA ALA A 52 -5.14 -5.30 -6.00
C ALA A 52 -3.80 -4.80 -5.42
N ILE A 53 -3.70 -3.51 -5.11
CA ILE A 53 -2.55 -2.92 -4.42
C ILE A 53 -2.35 -3.55 -3.04
N ALA A 54 -3.42 -3.71 -2.26
CA ALA A 54 -3.35 -4.35 -0.95
C ALA A 54 -2.83 -5.80 -1.06
N ALA A 55 -3.34 -6.57 -2.03
CA ALA A 55 -2.91 -7.93 -2.30
C ALA A 55 -1.43 -8.00 -2.70
N ALA A 56 -0.96 -7.12 -3.58
CA ALA A 56 0.45 -7.03 -3.97
C ALA A 56 1.37 -6.70 -2.79
N LEU A 57 0.89 -5.91 -1.83
CA LEU A 57 1.60 -5.55 -0.61
C LEU A 57 1.41 -6.58 0.53
N GLY A 58 0.73 -7.70 0.27
CA GLY A 58 0.49 -8.76 1.26
C GLY A 58 -0.34 -8.30 2.47
N CYS A 59 -1.26 -7.35 2.27
CA CYS A 59 -2.07 -6.76 3.35
C CYS A 59 -3.53 -6.58 2.92
N THR A 60 -4.37 -6.14 3.86
CA THR A 60 -5.78 -5.83 3.57
C THR A 60 -5.96 -4.39 3.10
N THR A 61 -7.13 -4.04 2.57
CA THR A 61 -7.44 -2.64 2.25
C THR A 61 -7.55 -1.77 3.51
N ASP A 62 -7.91 -2.35 4.65
CA ASP A 62 -7.98 -1.65 5.95
C ASP A 62 -6.57 -1.32 6.49
N ASP A 63 -5.63 -2.25 6.27
CA ASP A 63 -4.20 -2.08 6.54
C ASP A 63 -3.56 -0.91 5.76
N LEU A 64 -4.13 -0.53 4.62
CA LEU A 64 -3.70 0.64 3.84
C LEU A 64 -4.24 1.95 4.42
N ALA A 65 -5.31 1.90 5.21
CA ALA A 65 -5.95 3.06 5.80
C ALA A 65 -5.35 3.45 7.16
N SER A 66 -4.68 2.50 7.82
CA SER A 66 -3.88 2.76 9.02
C SER A 66 -2.43 3.04 8.66
N PRO A 67 -1.71 3.96 9.33
CA PRO A 67 -0.25 3.99 9.24
C PRO A 67 0.30 2.62 9.64
N PRO A 68 1.43 2.16 9.05
CA PRO A 68 2.00 0.87 9.41
C PRO A 68 2.28 0.86 10.90
N HIS A 69 1.46 0.12 11.67
CA HIS A 69 1.72 -0.09 13.08
C HIS A 69 3.07 -0.81 13.17
N ASN A 70 4.07 -0.10 13.69
CA ASN A 70 5.38 -0.66 13.96
C ASN A 70 5.21 -1.75 15.04
N ARG A 71 4.90 -2.99 14.62
CA ARG A 71 4.65 -4.16 15.48
C ARG A 71 5.91 -4.63 16.24
N LYS A 72 6.93 -3.77 16.40
CA LYS A 72 8.19 -4.12 17.10
C LYS A 72 8.17 -3.91 18.62
N ASN A 73 7.11 -3.38 19.23
CA ASN A 73 7.09 -3.13 20.69
C ASN A 73 5.97 -3.86 21.47
N ARG A 74 5.68 -5.12 21.15
CA ARG A 74 4.81 -5.96 22.02
C ARG A 74 5.51 -7.25 22.45
N ARG A 75 6.69 -7.13 23.05
CA ARG A 75 7.27 -8.13 23.95
C ARG A 75 8.07 -7.44 25.03
N LEU A 76 7.39 -7.05 26.10
CA LEU A 76 7.93 -6.91 27.47
C LEU A 76 6.77 -6.49 28.37
N ARG A 77 5.89 -7.45 28.66
CA ARG A 77 5.23 -7.54 29.96
C ARG A 77 5.75 -8.84 30.58
N THR A 78 6.76 -8.69 31.41
CA THR A 78 7.15 -9.63 32.46
C THR A 78 6.93 -8.90 33.76
#